data_AF-A0A7R9C0S0-F1
#
_entry.id   AF-A0A7R9C0S0-F1
#
_cell.length_a   1.000
_cell.length_b   1.000
_cell.length_c   1.000
_cell.angle_alpha   90.00
_cell.angle_beta   90.00
_cell.angle_gamma   90.00
#
_symmetry.space_group_name_H-M   'P 1'
#
loop_
_entity.id
_entity.type
_entity.pdbx_description
1 polymer ?
#
loop_
_entity_poly.entity_id
_entity_poly.type
_entity_poly.pdbx_seq_one_letter_code
_entity_poly.pdbx_strand_id
1 'polypeptide(L)'
;DHIQEVLNKWEHIDDEIWAKVIVMERNKRVAKAYARAPVLTVNGSDDGFDGYRIGLRGFDSGLRDQEAEEIRRLVGHGVKFKMDASGNILVKRVSRSPVLVMNAALDETAASSEIMKLARGALPFDKPETLFDVRKFRQNVERELKRAYPDRRKLENQCVSAISFVHGAAGNLLACPVWVLLINMVAMDMLKAKLPPMS
;
A
#
# COMPACT_ATOMS: atom_id res chain seq x y z
N ASP A 1 1.34 -12.70 -6.97
CA ASP A 1 1.25 -13.51 -5.72
C ASP A 1 0.35 -12.93 -4.65
N HIS A 2 0.60 -11.73 -4.12
CA HIS A 2 -0.18 -11.22 -2.97
C HIS A 2 -1.65 -10.96 -3.26
N ILE A 3 -1.99 -10.49 -4.47
CA ILE A 3 -3.38 -10.34 -4.93
C ILE A 3 -4.07 -11.72 -5.01
N GLN A 4 -3.41 -12.72 -5.61
CA GLN A 4 -3.98 -14.07 -5.70
C GLN A 4 -4.20 -14.68 -4.31
N GLU A 5 -3.29 -14.44 -3.36
CA GLU A 5 -3.47 -14.87 -1.97
C GLU A 5 -4.72 -14.26 -1.33
N VAL A 6 -5.05 -13.00 -1.66
CA VAL A 6 -6.30 -12.35 -1.22
C VAL A 6 -7.51 -13.00 -1.88
N LEU A 7 -7.49 -13.19 -3.20
CA LEU A 7 -8.61 -13.77 -3.94
C LEU A 7 -8.91 -15.21 -3.49
N ASN A 8 -7.88 -16.03 -3.26
CA ASN A 8 -8.04 -17.42 -2.81
C ASN A 8 -8.65 -17.53 -1.40
N LYS A 9 -8.50 -16.49 -0.57
CA LYS A 9 -8.98 -16.46 0.81
C LYS A 9 -10.21 -15.58 0.99
N TRP A 10 -10.77 -15.04 -0.10
CA TRP A 10 -11.75 -13.96 -0.06
C TRP A 10 -12.92 -14.22 0.88
N GLU A 11 -13.55 -15.39 0.77
CA GLU A 11 -14.72 -15.77 1.59
C GLU A 11 -14.41 -15.95 3.09
N HIS A 12 -13.13 -15.96 3.46
CA HIS A 12 -12.67 -16.07 4.85
C HIS A 12 -12.12 -14.73 5.38
N ILE A 13 -12.16 -13.67 4.58
CA ILE A 13 -11.76 -12.32 5.00
C ILE A 13 -13.01 -11.60 5.48
N ASP A 14 -12.92 -11.11 6.71
CA ASP A 14 -13.91 -10.27 7.38
C ASP A 14 -14.20 -8.99 6.57
N ASP A 15 -15.48 -8.64 6.41
CA ASP A 15 -15.96 -7.56 5.56
C ASP A 15 -15.62 -6.16 6.10
N GLU A 16 -15.30 -6.05 7.40
CA GLU A 16 -14.79 -4.82 8.01
C GLU A 16 -13.32 -4.51 7.63
N ILE A 17 -12.61 -5.46 7.01
CA ILE A 17 -11.22 -5.26 6.61
C ILE A 17 -11.16 -4.44 5.31
N TRP A 18 -10.64 -3.22 5.40
CA TRP A 18 -10.50 -2.35 4.25
C TRP A 18 -9.13 -2.45 3.56
N ALA A 19 -8.09 -2.90 4.26
CA ALA A 19 -6.78 -3.12 3.67
C ALA A 19 -6.02 -4.31 4.26
N LYS A 20 -5.24 -4.97 3.40
CA LYS A 20 -4.17 -5.88 3.80
C LYS A 20 -2.83 -5.18 3.63
N VAL A 21 -2.03 -5.15 4.68
CA VAL A 21 -0.70 -4.55 4.69
C VAL A 21 0.34 -5.66 4.79
N ILE A 22 1.37 -5.59 3.95
CA ILE A 22 2.48 -6.54 3.95
C ILE A 22 3.75 -5.77 4.21
N VAL A 23 4.45 -6.11 5.30
CA VAL A 23 5.76 -5.53 5.63
C VAL A 23 6.83 -6.31 4.91
N MET A 24 7.70 -5.58 4.21
CA MET A 24 8.73 -6.13 3.36
C MET A 24 10.09 -5.55 3.74
N GLU A 25 11.10 -6.41 3.76
CA GLU A 25 12.51 -6.04 3.79
C GLU A 25 13.15 -6.63 2.54
N ARG A 26 13.63 -5.77 1.64
CA ARG A 26 14.04 -6.19 0.29
C ARG A 26 12.91 -6.94 -0.42
N ASN A 27 13.18 -8.15 -0.90
CA ASN A 27 12.22 -9.07 -1.49
C ASN A 27 11.57 -10.02 -0.47
N LYS A 28 11.91 -9.92 0.82
CA LYS A 28 11.41 -10.80 1.88
C LYS A 28 10.20 -10.20 2.57
N ARG A 29 9.14 -10.99 2.66
CA ARG A 29 7.99 -10.67 3.50
C ARG A 29 8.31 -10.95 4.96
N VAL A 30 8.14 -9.94 5.80
CA VAL A 30 8.41 -10.00 7.24
C VAL A 30 7.12 -10.16 8.04
N ALA A 31 6.06 -9.45 7.65
CA ALA A 31 4.78 -9.51 8.37
C ALA A 31 3.58 -9.27 7.45
N LYS A 32 2.39 -9.60 7.97
CA LYS A 32 1.09 -9.26 7.38
C LYS A 32 0.19 -8.70 8.47
N ALA A 33 -0.59 -7.69 8.12
CA ALA A 33 -1.61 -7.13 8.99
C ALA A 33 -2.88 -6.86 8.17
N TYR A 34 -4.03 -6.92 8.82
CA TYR A 34 -5.32 -6.62 8.22
C TYR A 34 -5.92 -5.43 8.97
N ALA A 35 -6.14 -4.33 8.27
CA ALA A 35 -6.62 -3.09 8.84
C ALA A 35 -8.16 -3.07 8.84
N ARG A 36 -8.73 -2.98 10.04
CA ARG A 36 -10.16 -2.71 10.28
C ARG A 36 -10.39 -1.26 10.69
N ALA A 37 -9.54 -0.74 11.58
CA ALA A 37 -9.64 0.63 12.06
C ALA A 37 -9.51 1.63 10.89
N PRO A 38 -10.33 2.70 10.82
CA PRO A 38 -10.30 3.65 9.71
C PRO A 38 -8.95 4.34 9.50
N VAL A 39 -8.14 4.40 10.55
CA VAL A 39 -6.78 4.94 10.54
C VAL A 39 -5.81 3.83 10.91
N LEU A 40 -4.79 3.65 10.07
CA LEU A 40 -3.68 2.76 10.31
C LEU A 40 -2.38 3.56 10.37
N THR A 41 -1.59 3.38 11.42
CA THR A 41 -0.25 3.98 11.52
C THR A 41 0.82 2.92 11.22
N VAL A 42 1.82 3.25 10.42
CA VAL A 42 3.03 2.40 10.25
C VAL A 42 4.23 3.22 10.68
N ASN A 43 4.96 2.76 11.70
CA ASN A 43 6.05 3.52 12.32
C ASN A 43 7.24 2.63 12.70
N GLY A 44 8.28 3.23 13.27
CA GLY A 44 9.48 2.54 13.72
C GLY A 44 9.41 1.98 15.14
N SER A 45 8.23 1.89 15.78
CA SER A 45 8.11 1.27 17.11
C SER A 45 8.34 -0.25 17.05
N ASP A 46 8.54 -0.85 18.21
CA ASP A 46 8.67 -2.29 18.44
C ASP A 46 7.35 -2.97 18.83
N ASP A 47 6.22 -2.23 18.78
CA ASP A 47 4.88 -2.70 19.17
C ASP A 47 4.32 -3.85 18.30
N GLY A 48 4.93 -4.17 17.15
CA GLY A 48 4.38 -5.17 16.23
C GLY A 48 3.07 -4.69 15.62
N PHE A 49 1.98 -5.48 15.68
CA PHE A 49 0.66 -5.04 15.21
C PHE A 49 -0.38 -5.11 16.34
N ASP A 50 -1.04 -3.98 16.63
CA ASP A 50 -2.04 -3.85 17.69
C ASP A 50 -3.49 -3.64 17.18
N GLY A 51 -3.70 -3.77 15.86
CA GLY A 51 -5.00 -3.53 15.21
C GLY A 51 -5.12 -2.17 14.49
N TYR A 52 -4.37 -1.16 14.89
CA TYR A 52 -4.41 0.20 14.31
C TYR A 52 -3.01 0.83 14.11
N ARG A 53 -1.96 0.18 14.59
CA ARG A 53 -0.56 0.55 14.43
C ARG A 53 0.28 -0.67 14.08
N ILE A 54 1.21 -0.48 13.16
CA ILE A 54 2.26 -1.42 12.76
C ILE A 54 3.61 -0.80 13.16
N GLY A 55 4.18 -1.30 14.24
CA GLY A 55 5.56 -1.06 14.64
C GLY A 55 6.51 -1.96 13.88
N LEU A 56 7.20 -1.41 12.89
CA LEU A 56 8.10 -2.17 12.01
C LEU A 56 9.20 -2.89 12.77
N ARG A 57 9.65 -2.36 13.91
CA ARG A 57 10.70 -3.01 14.72
C ARG A 57 10.22 -4.24 15.50
N GLY A 58 8.91 -4.42 15.63
CA GLY A 58 8.31 -5.54 16.38
C GLY A 58 8.28 -6.86 15.64
N PHE A 59 8.70 -6.89 14.36
CA PHE A 59 8.76 -8.12 13.57
C PHE A 59 10.19 -8.57 13.34
N ASP A 60 10.43 -9.86 13.55
CA ASP A 60 11.69 -10.50 13.22
C ASP A 60 11.71 -10.95 11.74
N SER A 61 12.85 -10.79 11.09
CA SER A 61 13.11 -11.26 9.74
C SER A 61 14.23 -12.30 9.69
N GLY A 62 14.80 -12.71 10.83
CA GLY A 62 15.81 -13.77 10.98
C GLY A 62 17.20 -13.38 10.46
N LEU A 63 17.32 -13.12 9.15
CA LEU A 63 18.57 -12.68 8.50
C LEU A 63 18.32 -11.30 7.88
N ARG A 64 18.50 -10.27 8.70
CA ARG A 64 18.38 -8.87 8.27
C ARG A 64 19.75 -8.33 7.88
N ASP A 65 19.82 -7.60 6.76
CA ASP A 65 21.02 -6.87 6.39
C ASP A 65 21.19 -5.58 7.23
N GLN A 66 22.41 -5.08 7.32
CA GLN A 66 22.76 -3.94 8.17
C GLN A 66 21.98 -2.67 7.79
N GLU A 67 21.77 -2.43 6.49
CA GLU A 67 21.04 -1.25 6.00
C GLU A 67 19.57 -1.29 6.43
N ALA A 68 18.89 -2.43 6.30
CA ALA A 68 17.51 -2.58 6.76
C ALA A 68 17.38 -2.35 8.28
N GLU A 69 18.36 -2.79 9.07
CA GLU A 69 18.40 -2.56 10.52
C GLU A 69 18.58 -1.08 10.88
N GLU A 70 19.44 -0.36 10.17
CA GLU A 70 19.62 1.09 10.32
C GLU A 70 18.36 1.87 9.93
N ILE A 71 17.78 1.54 8.77
CA ILE A 71 16.59 2.22 8.23
C ILE A 71 15.38 2.07 9.16
N ARG A 72 15.16 0.89 9.74
CA ARG A 72 14.09 0.65 10.73
C ARG A 72 14.17 1.61 11.92
N ARG A 73 15.37 1.95 12.38
CA ARG A 73 15.60 2.88 13.50
C ARG A 73 15.30 4.33 13.10
N LEU A 74 15.49 4.66 11.82
CA LEU A 74 15.27 6.00 11.28
C LEU A 74 13.81 6.29 10.92
N VAL A 75 12.91 5.28 10.84
CA VAL A 75 11.50 5.49 10.47
C VAL A 75 10.79 6.50 11.38
N GLY A 76 11.08 6.49 12.68
CA GLY A 76 10.43 7.36 13.67
C GLY A 76 8.91 7.18 13.68
N HIS A 77 8.14 8.26 13.63
CA HIS A 77 6.66 8.20 13.62
C HIS A 77 6.05 7.63 12.32
N GLY A 78 6.86 7.44 11.28
CA GLY A 78 6.47 6.91 9.97
C GLY A 78 5.32 7.64 9.27
N VAL A 79 4.28 6.89 8.93
CA VAL A 79 3.18 7.29 8.05
C VAL A 79 1.83 6.87 8.62
N LYS A 80 0.79 7.64 8.32
CA LYS A 80 -0.61 7.28 8.61
C LYS A 80 -1.37 7.09 7.31
N PHE A 81 -2.14 6.01 7.24
CA PHE A 81 -3.15 5.76 6.23
C PHE A 81 -4.53 5.98 6.84
N LYS A 82 -5.45 6.54 6.05
CA LYS A 82 -6.84 6.69 6.46
C LYS A 82 -7.74 6.38 5.29
N MET A 83 -8.69 5.46 5.47
CA MET A 83 -9.81 5.34 4.55
C MET A 83 -10.89 6.35 4.93
N ASP A 84 -11.33 7.15 3.96
CA ASP A 84 -12.46 8.07 4.17
C ASP A 84 -13.81 7.38 3.87
N ALA A 85 -14.91 8.05 4.19
CA ALA A 85 -16.25 7.51 3.98
C ALA A 85 -16.63 7.30 2.50
N SER A 86 -15.88 7.90 1.57
CA SER A 86 -16.08 7.68 0.13
C SER A 86 -15.32 6.47 -0.38
N GLY A 87 -14.37 5.93 0.39
CA GLY A 87 -13.47 4.84 -0.01
C GLY A 87 -12.14 5.32 -0.60
N ASN A 88 -11.81 6.62 -0.50
CA ASN A 88 -10.46 7.09 -0.82
C ASN A 88 -9.51 6.66 0.29
N ILE A 89 -8.25 6.44 -0.07
CA ILE A 89 -7.17 6.22 0.91
C ILE A 89 -6.27 7.45 0.91
N LEU A 90 -6.22 8.11 2.06
CA LEU A 90 -5.30 9.21 2.33
C LEU A 90 -4.01 8.66 2.96
N VAL A 91 -2.88 9.26 2.59
CA VAL A 91 -1.57 8.98 3.19
C VAL A 91 -0.96 10.27 3.72
N LYS A 92 -0.45 10.24 4.95
CA LYS A 92 0.17 11.39 5.59
C LYS A 92 1.47 10.97 6.27
N ARG A 93 2.59 11.52 5.80
CA ARG A 93 3.88 11.38 6.47
C ARG A 93 3.87 12.16 7.78
N VAL A 94 4.21 11.49 8.87
CA VAL A 94 4.33 12.09 10.22
C VAL A 94 5.74 11.95 10.79
N SER A 95 6.63 11.22 10.12
CA SER A 95 8.06 11.14 10.42
C SER A 95 8.85 12.35 9.93
N ARG A 96 9.91 12.69 10.67
CA ARG A 96 10.98 13.57 10.17
C ARG A 96 11.75 12.94 9.02
N SER A 97 11.93 11.62 9.01
CA SER A 97 12.55 10.91 7.90
C SER A 97 11.63 10.86 6.67
N PRO A 98 12.17 10.85 5.44
CA PRO A 98 11.37 10.77 4.24
C PRO A 98 10.50 9.50 4.17
N VAL A 99 9.38 9.61 3.48
CA VAL A 99 8.50 8.49 3.12
C VAL A 99 8.12 8.66 1.66
N LEU A 100 8.27 7.61 0.86
CA LEU A 100 8.14 7.67 -0.59
C LEU A 100 7.01 6.76 -1.06
N VAL A 101 6.16 7.26 -1.96
CA VAL A 101 5.20 6.46 -2.72
C VAL A 101 5.90 5.88 -3.94
N MET A 102 6.01 4.55 -4.01
CA MET A 102 6.83 3.87 -5.01
C MET A 102 6.07 3.50 -6.29
N ASN A 103 4.73 3.42 -6.23
CA ASN A 103 3.89 3.03 -7.38
C ASN A 103 3.44 4.23 -8.25
N ALA A 104 4.13 5.38 -8.17
CA ALA A 104 3.78 6.59 -8.89
C ALA A 104 4.12 6.55 -10.40
N ALA A 105 4.62 5.43 -10.93
CA ALA A 105 5.09 5.30 -12.31
C ALA A 105 4.34 4.24 -13.15
N LEU A 106 3.19 3.74 -12.67
CA LEU A 106 2.33 2.87 -13.48
C LEU A 106 1.61 3.70 -14.56
N ASP A 107 1.54 3.19 -15.80
CA ASP A 107 0.89 3.85 -16.95
C ASP A 107 -0.57 4.25 -16.65
N GLU A 108 -1.27 3.44 -15.87
CA GLU A 108 -2.60 3.74 -15.34
C GLU A 108 -2.63 3.55 -13.82
N THR A 109 -3.10 4.57 -13.10
CA THR A 109 -3.07 4.64 -11.65
C THR A 109 -4.35 5.24 -11.08
N ALA A 110 -4.76 4.75 -9.91
CA ALA A 110 -5.83 5.33 -9.11
C ALA A 110 -5.33 6.43 -8.14
N ALA A 111 -4.02 6.70 -8.08
CA ALA A 111 -3.48 7.78 -7.25
C ALA A 111 -3.88 9.17 -7.80
N SER A 112 -3.95 10.17 -6.91
CA SER A 112 -4.28 11.54 -7.29
C SER A 112 -3.18 12.21 -8.10
N SER A 113 -3.49 13.35 -8.74
CA SER A 113 -2.53 14.08 -9.56
C SER A 113 -1.36 14.62 -8.73
N GLU A 114 -1.60 14.90 -7.46
CA GLU A 114 -0.65 15.45 -6.50
C GLU A 114 0.42 14.41 -6.18
N ILE A 115 0.05 13.15 -5.94
CA ILE A 115 0.99 12.02 -5.77
C ILE A 115 1.89 11.87 -7.01
N MET A 116 1.32 11.99 -8.21
CA MET A 116 2.06 11.85 -9.48
C MET A 116 3.05 12.99 -9.72
N LYS A 117 2.83 14.16 -9.11
CA LYS A 117 3.70 15.34 -9.21
C LYS A 117 4.81 15.35 -8.15
N LEU A 118 4.79 14.42 -7.19
CA LEU A 118 5.82 14.36 -6.15
C LEU A 118 7.18 14.01 -6.75
N ALA A 119 8.17 14.84 -6.46
CA ALA A 119 9.55 14.56 -6.84
C ALA A 119 9.99 13.24 -6.21
N ARG A 120 10.24 12.22 -7.06
CA ARG A 120 10.61 10.86 -6.65
C ARG A 120 9.61 10.21 -5.68
N GLY A 121 8.33 10.60 -5.74
CA GLY A 121 7.28 10.07 -4.86
C GLY A 121 7.38 10.54 -3.40
N ALA A 122 8.23 11.52 -3.08
CA ALA A 122 8.47 11.93 -1.70
C ALA A 122 7.27 12.68 -1.09
N LEU A 123 6.71 12.13 -0.02
CA LEU A 123 5.58 12.74 0.67
C LEU A 123 6.02 14.00 1.43
N PRO A 124 5.25 15.11 1.30
CA PRO A 124 5.44 16.29 2.12
C PRO A 124 5.22 15.96 3.60
N PHE A 125 5.96 16.64 4.47
CA PHE A 125 5.80 16.47 5.92
C PHE A 125 4.45 17.02 6.37
N ASP A 126 3.76 16.25 7.19
CA ASP A 126 2.49 16.60 7.86
C ASP A 126 1.33 17.02 6.94
N LYS A 127 1.46 16.82 5.62
CA LYS A 127 0.41 17.12 4.65
C LYS A 127 -0.20 15.81 4.11
N PRO A 128 -1.51 15.60 4.26
CA PRO A 128 -2.18 14.43 3.69
C PRO A 128 -2.28 14.55 2.17
N GLU A 129 -2.04 13.45 1.47
CA GLU A 129 -2.20 13.31 0.02
C GLU A 129 -3.12 12.10 -0.27
N THR A 130 -3.80 12.12 -1.42
CA THR A 130 -4.73 11.04 -1.80
C THR A 130 -3.98 9.93 -2.53
N LEU A 131 -3.65 8.87 -1.78
CA LEU A 131 -2.95 7.68 -2.28
C LEU A 131 -3.79 6.86 -3.25
N PHE A 132 -5.11 6.80 -3.01
CA PHE A 132 -6.08 6.13 -3.86
C PHE A 132 -7.35 6.96 -3.96
N ASP A 133 -7.73 7.32 -5.18
CA ASP A 133 -8.97 8.01 -5.54
C ASP A 133 -9.97 6.98 -6.12
N VAL A 134 -11.03 6.73 -5.36
CA VAL A 134 -12.06 5.76 -5.73
C VAL A 134 -12.83 6.16 -6.98
N ARG A 135 -13.02 7.47 -7.22
CA ARG A 135 -13.74 7.96 -8.40
C ARG A 135 -12.90 7.75 -9.64
N LYS A 136 -11.61 8.07 -9.57
CA LYS A 136 -10.66 7.80 -10.66
C LYS A 136 -10.58 6.30 -10.95
N PHE A 137 -10.52 5.47 -9.91
CA PHE A 137 -10.52 4.02 -10.08
C PHE A 137 -11.79 3.51 -10.79
N ARG A 138 -12.99 3.94 -10.39
CA ARG A 138 -14.25 3.58 -11.06
C ARG A 138 -14.23 3.94 -12.55
N GLN A 139 -13.75 5.13 -12.89
CA GLN A 139 -13.62 5.56 -14.28
C GLN A 139 -12.64 4.68 -15.07
N ASN A 140 -11.53 4.28 -14.45
CA ASN A 140 -10.56 3.36 -15.06
C ASN A 140 -11.19 1.98 -15.31
N VAL A 141 -11.96 1.44 -14.36
CA VAL A 141 -12.71 0.18 -14.52
C VAL A 141 -13.69 0.27 -15.68
N GLU A 142 -14.52 1.31 -15.73
CA GLU A 142 -15.51 1.50 -16.80
C GLU A 142 -14.87 1.66 -18.18
N ARG A 143 -13.70 2.30 -18.25
CA ARG A 143 -12.93 2.45 -19.49
C ARG A 143 -12.35 1.12 -19.95
N GLU A 144 -11.78 0.35 -19.03
CA GLU A 144 -11.17 -0.94 -19.35
C GLU A 144 -12.22 -1.94 -19.85
N LEU A 145 -13.40 -1.96 -19.23
CA LEU A 145 -14.53 -2.80 -19.64
C LEU A 145 -15.05 -2.51 -21.06
N LYS A 146 -14.79 -1.32 -21.59
CA LYS A 146 -15.18 -0.93 -22.96
C LYS A 146 -14.12 -1.28 -24.01
N ARG A 147 -12.94 -1.78 -23.61
CA ARG A 147 -11.91 -2.20 -24.57
C ARG A 147 -12.32 -3.50 -25.25
N ALA A 148 -11.81 -3.72 -26.46
CA ALA A 148 -11.99 -4.98 -27.19
C ALA A 148 -11.45 -6.19 -26.42
N TYR A 149 -10.39 -5.98 -25.63
CA TYR A 149 -9.77 -6.98 -24.76
C TYR A 149 -9.52 -6.36 -23.38
N PRO A 150 -10.51 -6.37 -22.47
CA PRO A 150 -10.35 -5.86 -21.11
C PRO A 150 -9.27 -6.64 -20.35
N ASP A 151 -8.33 -5.95 -19.72
CA ASP A 151 -7.27 -6.55 -18.91
C ASP A 151 -7.48 -6.27 -17.42
N ARG A 152 -8.00 -7.28 -16.73
CA ARG A 152 -8.21 -7.24 -15.27
C ARG A 152 -6.93 -6.96 -14.50
N ARG A 153 -5.76 -7.43 -14.95
CA ARG A 153 -4.50 -7.30 -14.22
C ARG A 153 -4.08 -5.83 -14.08
N LYS A 154 -4.39 -5.01 -15.09
CA LYS A 154 -4.16 -3.55 -15.03
C LYS A 154 -4.95 -2.90 -13.91
N LEU A 155 -6.19 -3.33 -13.71
CA LEU A 155 -7.05 -2.81 -12.66
C LEU A 155 -6.62 -3.32 -11.28
N GLU A 156 -6.26 -4.61 -11.15
CA GLU A 156 -5.76 -5.18 -9.90
C GLU A 156 -4.49 -4.48 -9.41
N ASN A 157 -3.59 -4.11 -10.33
CA ASN A 157 -2.38 -3.34 -9.99
C ASN A 157 -2.70 -1.97 -9.37
N GLN A 158 -3.84 -1.35 -9.73
CA GLN A 158 -4.27 -0.08 -9.14
C GLN A 158 -4.84 -0.24 -7.73
N CYS A 159 -5.24 -1.45 -7.32
CA CYS A 159 -5.65 -1.74 -5.94
C CYS A 159 -4.46 -1.84 -4.98
N VAL A 160 -3.22 -1.68 -5.47
CA VAL A 160 -2.01 -1.91 -4.70
C VAL A 160 -1.14 -0.65 -4.64
N SER A 161 -0.78 -0.24 -3.43
CA SER A 161 0.12 0.89 -3.18
C SER A 161 1.36 0.43 -2.43
N ALA A 162 2.54 0.90 -2.83
CA ALA A 162 3.81 0.59 -2.16
C ALA A 162 4.42 1.85 -1.55
N ILE A 163 4.85 1.76 -0.30
CA ILE A 163 5.44 2.87 0.48
C ILE A 163 6.81 2.45 1.00
N SER A 164 7.85 3.20 0.64
CA SER A 164 9.22 3.01 1.16
C SER A 164 9.54 4.03 2.25
N PHE A 165 10.34 3.62 3.24
CA PHE A 165 10.75 4.47 4.36
C PHE A 165 12.20 4.93 4.22
N VAL A 166 12.46 6.18 4.61
CA VAL A 166 13.76 6.88 4.62
C VAL A 166 14.32 7.15 3.22
N HIS A 167 14.47 6.12 2.39
CA HIS A 167 14.79 6.26 0.97
C HIS A 167 14.18 5.09 0.17
N GLY A 168 14.21 5.23 -1.15
CA GLY A 168 13.82 4.19 -2.09
C GLY A 168 15.07 3.62 -2.77
N ALA A 169 14.89 2.54 -3.51
CA ALA A 169 15.87 2.06 -4.47
C ALA A 169 15.44 2.48 -5.88
N ALA A 170 16.37 3.01 -6.67
CA ALA A 170 16.11 3.63 -7.98
C ALA A 170 15.41 2.66 -8.95
N GLY A 171 14.08 2.72 -9.01
CA GLY A 171 13.25 1.88 -9.88
C GLY A 171 13.10 0.41 -9.44
N ASN A 172 13.73 -0.03 -8.34
CA ASN A 172 13.63 -1.42 -7.87
C ASN A 172 13.04 -1.48 -6.45
N LEU A 173 11.73 -1.67 -6.36
CA LEU A 173 11.02 -1.79 -5.09
C LEU A 173 11.59 -2.92 -4.22
N LEU A 174 11.97 -4.05 -4.82
CA LEU A 174 12.47 -5.22 -4.11
C LEU A 174 13.90 -5.02 -3.56
N ALA A 175 14.58 -3.95 -3.96
CA ALA A 175 15.85 -3.54 -3.36
C ALA A 175 15.66 -2.54 -2.20
N CYS A 176 14.45 -2.06 -1.93
CA CYS A 176 14.21 -1.14 -0.82
C CYS A 176 14.45 -1.85 0.52
N PRO A 177 15.22 -1.26 1.45
CA PRO A 177 15.56 -1.92 2.71
C PRO A 177 14.33 -2.21 3.56
N VAL A 178 13.38 -1.27 3.65
CA VAL A 178 12.17 -1.37 4.45
C VAL A 178 11.02 -0.68 3.71
N TRP A 179 9.97 -1.43 3.39
CA TRP A 179 8.80 -0.91 2.70
C TRP A 179 7.54 -1.69 3.05
N VAL A 180 6.38 -1.13 2.74
CA VAL A 180 5.08 -1.81 2.90
C VAL A 180 4.31 -1.84 1.59
N LEU A 181 3.61 -2.95 1.37
CA LEU A 181 2.60 -3.09 0.33
C LEU A 181 1.21 -2.99 0.97
N LEU A 182 0.39 -2.06 0.50
CA LEU A 182 -1.00 -1.89 0.90
C LEU A 182 -1.89 -2.41 -0.25
N ILE A 183 -2.74 -3.39 0.05
CA ILE A 183 -3.75 -3.90 -0.88
C ILE A 183 -5.10 -3.36 -0.41
N ASN A 184 -5.74 -2.55 -1.25
CA ASN A 184 -7.07 -1.99 -1.01
C ASN A 184 -8.14 -3.06 -1.24
N MET A 185 -8.67 -3.59 -0.14
CA MET A 185 -9.66 -4.68 -0.17
C MET A 185 -10.99 -4.21 -0.75
N VAL A 186 -11.40 -2.98 -0.48
CA VAL A 186 -12.63 -2.39 -1.01
C VAL A 186 -12.56 -2.26 -2.54
N ALA A 187 -11.42 -1.82 -3.07
CA ALA A 187 -11.24 -1.74 -4.53
C ALA A 187 -11.20 -3.14 -5.18
N MET A 188 -10.62 -4.14 -4.51
CA MET A 188 -10.63 -5.52 -4.99
C MET A 188 -12.04 -6.11 -5.03
N ASP A 189 -12.88 -5.79 -4.04
CA ASP A 189 -14.29 -6.20 -4.01
C ASP A 189 -15.07 -5.61 -5.19
N MET A 190 -14.89 -4.30 -5.43
CA MET A 190 -15.46 -3.62 -6.59
C MET A 190 -15.06 -4.28 -7.92
N LEU A 191 -13.81 -4.73 -8.05
CA LEU A 191 -13.38 -5.48 -9.23
C LEU A 191 -14.05 -6.83 -9.33
N LYS A 192 -14.11 -7.60 -8.24
CA LYS A 192 -14.76 -8.92 -8.22
C LYS A 192 -16.23 -8.83 -8.65
N ALA A 193 -16.93 -7.78 -8.24
CA ALA A 193 -18.33 -7.53 -8.62
C ALA A 193 -18.52 -7.15 -10.11
N LYS A 194 -17.53 -6.50 -10.73
CA LYS A 194 -17.62 -6.03 -12.14
C LYS A 194 -16.99 -6.99 -13.14
N LEU A 195 -15.96 -7.70 -12.72
CA LEU A 195 -15.21 -8.71 -13.46
C LEU A 195 -15.04 -9.88 -12.49
N PRO A 196 -15.82 -10.97 -12.60
CA PRO A 196 -15.55 -12.17 -11.83
C PRO A 196 -14.15 -12.71 -12.17
N PRO A 197 -13.40 -13.29 -11.21
CA PRO A 197 -12.12 -13.91 -11.53
C PRO A 197 -12.35 -15.06 -12.51
N MET A 198 -11.51 -15.17 -13.54
CA MET A 198 -11.55 -16.33 -14.44
C MET A 198 -11.15 -17.56 -13.62
N SER A 199 -12.05 -18.54 -13.58
CA SER A 199 -11.89 -19.84 -12.91
C SER A 199 -10.74 -20.65 -13.50
#